data_AF-A0AAE1XCH8-F1
#
_entry.id   AF-A0AAE1XCH8-F1
#
_cell.length_a   1.000
_cell.length_b   1.000
_cell.length_c   1.000
_cell.angle_alpha   90.00
_cell.angle_beta   90.00
_cell.angle_gamma   90.00
#
_symmetry.space_group_name_H-M   'P 1'
#
loop_
_entity.id
_entity.type
_entity.pdbx_description
1 polymer ?
#
loop_
_entity_poly.entity_id
_entity_poly.type
_entity_poly.pdbx_seq_one_letter_code
_entity_poly.pdbx_strand_id
1 'polypeptide(L)'
;MVSSDPQKHLSHFENAALLHRYTDGIKCRVFITTFARATQQWFNQLPPVVIESFQEFCSLFLHQFASTRKHEKIELSLFSIRQKEGEPLKEYLQSFNTAALEVPLATQEVKVSIFAQGLLDEDFFKSLAKKPATKFDALLARAAKYINKEGK
;
A
#
# COMPACT_ATOMS: atom_id res chain seq x y z
N MET A 1 -5.11 -10.84 -18.85
CA MET A 1 -5.76 -11.42 -17.65
C MET A 1 -4.73 -11.43 -16.54
N VAL A 2 -4.79 -10.51 -15.58
CA VAL A 2 -4.06 -10.66 -14.32
C VAL A 2 -5.05 -11.34 -13.39
N SER A 3 -4.90 -12.64 -13.18
CA SER A 3 -5.70 -13.33 -12.17
C SER A 3 -5.46 -12.64 -10.83
N SER A 4 -6.52 -12.21 -10.16
CA SER A 4 -6.48 -11.66 -8.80
C SER A 4 -6.02 -12.67 -7.74
N ASP A 5 -5.50 -13.82 -8.16
CA ASP A 5 -4.93 -14.86 -7.33
C ASP A 5 -3.59 -15.29 -7.97
N PRO A 6 -2.45 -14.97 -7.34
CA PRO A 6 -1.12 -15.27 -7.85
C PRO A 6 -0.85 -16.77 -7.85
N GLN A 7 -1.51 -17.54 -6.99
CA GLN A 7 -1.38 -18.99 -6.92
C GLN A 7 -2.07 -19.64 -8.14
N LYS A 8 -3.28 -19.18 -8.48
CA LYS A 8 -3.96 -19.62 -9.70
C LYS A 8 -3.20 -19.26 -10.96
N HIS A 9 -2.56 -18.09 -11.00
CA HIS A 9 -1.73 -17.67 -12.12
C HIS A 9 -0.53 -18.62 -12.29
N LEU A 10 0.15 -18.92 -11.18
CA LEU A 10 1.26 -19.85 -11.16
C LEU A 10 0.84 -21.26 -11.62
N SER A 11 -0.24 -21.82 -11.08
CA SER A 11 -0.71 -23.16 -11.47
C SER A 11 -1.10 -23.26 -12.94
N HIS A 12 -1.72 -22.22 -13.52
CA HIS A 12 -2.01 -22.20 -14.96
C HIS A 12 -0.74 -22.21 -15.80
N PHE A 13 0.25 -21.41 -15.39
CA PHE A 13 1.51 -21.36 -16.10
C PHE A 13 2.29 -22.67 -16.00
N GLU A 14 2.33 -23.31 -14.84
CA GLU A 14 3.03 -24.59 -14.65
C GLU A 14 2.48 -25.68 -15.57
N ASN A 15 1.16 -25.75 -15.74
CA ASN A 15 0.53 -26.68 -16.67
C ASN A 15 0.94 -26.41 -18.13
N ALA A 16 0.97 -25.13 -18.54
CA ALA A 16 1.41 -24.76 -19.88
C ALA A 16 2.92 -25.05 -20.09
N ALA A 17 3.75 -24.72 -19.11
CA ALA A 17 5.19 -24.97 -19.14
C ALA A 17 5.52 -26.47 -19.21
N LEU A 18 4.73 -27.31 -18.53
CA LEU A 18 4.85 -28.76 -18.60
C LEU A 18 4.54 -29.28 -20.01
N LEU A 19 3.44 -28.81 -20.62
CA LEU A 19 3.04 -29.20 -21.98
C LEU A 19 4.13 -28.86 -23.01
N HIS A 20 4.75 -27.70 -22.88
CA HIS A 20 5.82 -27.24 -23.76
C HIS A 20 7.23 -27.70 -23.35
N ARG A 21 7.36 -28.46 -22.25
CA ARG A 21 8.63 -29.00 -21.72
C ARG A 21 9.71 -27.93 -21.49
N TYR A 22 9.31 -26.79 -20.93
CA TYR A 22 10.26 -25.71 -20.65
C TYR A 22 11.28 -26.10 -19.59
N THR A 23 12.54 -25.72 -19.82
CA THR A 23 13.57 -25.70 -18.77
C THR A 23 13.30 -24.55 -17.81
N ASP A 24 13.84 -24.61 -16.60
CA ASP A 24 13.60 -23.59 -15.59
C ASP A 24 14.00 -22.17 -16.04
N GLY A 25 15.11 -22.04 -16.78
CA GLY A 25 15.51 -20.76 -17.37
C GLY A 25 14.51 -20.22 -18.39
N ILE A 26 13.86 -21.09 -19.17
CA ILE A 26 12.80 -20.70 -20.11
C ILE A 26 11.53 -20.34 -19.33
N LYS A 27 11.17 -21.10 -18.30
CA LYS A 27 10.01 -20.82 -17.44
C LYS A 27 10.09 -19.41 -16.83
N CYS A 28 11.24 -19.04 -16.25
CA CYS A 28 11.43 -17.70 -15.68
C CYS A 28 11.20 -16.61 -16.74
N ARG A 29 11.86 -16.73 -17.91
CA ARG A 29 11.74 -15.73 -18.99
C ARG A 29 10.31 -15.59 -19.50
N VAL A 30 9.62 -16.70 -19.77
CA VAL A 30 8.26 -16.67 -20.29
C VAL A 30 7.28 -16.18 -19.21
N PHE A 31 7.45 -16.57 -17.95
CA PHE A 31 6.57 -16.13 -16.87
C PHE A 31 6.57 -14.61 -16.70
N ILE A 32 7.75 -13.97 -16.77
CA ILE A 32 7.87 -12.50 -16.70
C ILE A 32 7.03 -11.81 -17.79
N THR A 33 6.94 -12.40 -18.99
CA THR A 33 6.14 -11.82 -20.09
C THR A 33 4.64 -11.81 -19.78
N THR A 34 4.17 -12.65 -18.86
CA THR A 34 2.76 -12.69 -18.43
C THR A 34 2.39 -11.56 -17.49
N PHE A 35 3.37 -10.85 -16.94
CA PHE A 35 3.15 -9.77 -15.99
C PHE A 35 2.75 -8.45 -16.65
N ALA A 36 2.06 -7.60 -15.89
CA ALA A 36 1.85 -6.22 -16.28
C ALA A 36 3.20 -5.47 -16.36
N ARG A 37 3.28 -4.46 -17.22
CA ARG A 37 4.52 -3.71 -17.52
C ARG A 37 5.23 -3.16 -16.27
N ALA A 38 4.48 -2.71 -15.26
CA ALA A 38 5.05 -2.23 -13.99
C ALA A 38 5.76 -3.34 -13.19
N THR A 39 5.20 -4.55 -13.17
CA THR A 39 5.80 -5.71 -12.49
C THR A 39 7.02 -6.23 -13.25
N GLN A 40 7.04 -6.10 -14.59
CA GLN A 40 8.23 -6.39 -15.40
C GLN A 40 9.39 -5.43 -15.09
N GLN A 41 9.11 -4.14 -14.87
CA GLN A 41 10.12 -3.16 -14.49
C GLN A 41 10.76 -3.46 -13.14
N TRP A 42 9.98 -3.86 -12.15
CA TRP A 42 10.51 -4.33 -10.86
C TRP A 42 11.45 -5.53 -11.04
N PHE A 43 11.05 -6.50 -11.88
CA PHE A 43 11.89 -7.67 -12.13
C PHE A 43 13.25 -7.28 -12.74
N ASN A 44 13.27 -6.34 -13.68
CA ASN A 44 14.50 -5.84 -14.29
C ASN A 44 15.40 -5.03 -13.33
N GLN A 45 14.89 -4.66 -12.16
CA GLN A 45 15.63 -3.96 -11.09
C GLN A 45 16.17 -4.90 -10.03
N LEU A 46 15.80 -6.19 -10.04
CA LEU A 46 16.43 -7.16 -9.18
C LEU A 46 17.93 -7.20 -9.50
N PRO A 47 18.81 -7.37 -8.49
CA PRO A 47 20.22 -7.62 -8.75
C PRO A 47 20.35 -8.78 -9.73
N PRO A 48 21.50 -8.97 -10.38
CA PRO A 48 21.83 -10.21 -11.07
C PRO A 48 21.97 -11.34 -10.04
N VAL A 49 20.85 -11.72 -9.42
CA VAL A 49 20.68 -12.94 -8.67
C VAL A 49 20.56 -13.99 -9.74
N VAL A 50 21.50 -14.93 -9.72
CA VAL A 50 21.36 -16.16 -10.47
C VAL A 50 20.15 -16.87 -9.85
N ILE A 51 18.99 -16.70 -10.47
CA ILE A 51 17.82 -17.49 -10.14
C ILE A 51 18.15 -18.90 -10.66
N GLU A 52 18.50 -19.79 -9.74
CA GLU A 52 19.00 -21.13 -10.09
C GLU A 52 17.86 -22.07 -10.46
N SER A 53 16.63 -21.75 -10.06
CA SER A 53 15.44 -22.55 -10.33
C SER A 53 14.18 -21.71 -10.53
N PHE A 54 13.21 -22.28 -11.24
CA PHE A 54 11.89 -21.67 -11.37
C PHE A 54 11.16 -21.59 -10.02
N GLN A 55 11.43 -22.51 -9.09
CA GLN A 55 10.84 -22.53 -7.77
C GLN A 55 11.26 -21.33 -6.91
N GLU A 56 12.54 -20.97 -6.92
CA GLU A 56 13.05 -19.78 -6.23
C GLU A 56 12.40 -18.51 -6.77
N PHE A 57 12.27 -18.42 -8.09
CA PHE A 57 11.57 -17.33 -8.77
C PHE A 57 10.10 -17.22 -8.33
N CYS A 58 9.38 -18.33 -8.25
CA CYS A 58 7.99 -18.35 -7.79
C CYS A 58 7.86 -17.87 -6.34
N SER A 59 8.80 -18.24 -5.47
CA SER A 59 8.83 -17.78 -4.08
C SER A 59 8.97 -16.27 -3.98
N LEU A 60 9.91 -15.68 -4.73
CA LEU A 60 10.09 -14.22 -4.80
C LEU A 60 8.84 -13.51 -5.34
N PHE A 61 8.23 -14.05 -6.39
CA PHE A 61 6.99 -13.52 -6.95
C PHE A 61 5.84 -13.53 -5.93
N LEU A 62 5.61 -14.66 -5.25
CA LEU A 62 4.55 -14.79 -4.25
C LEU A 62 4.79 -13.88 -3.05
N HIS A 63 6.03 -13.79 -2.58
CA HIS A 63 6.41 -12.89 -1.49
C HIS A 63 6.14 -11.42 -1.86
N GLN A 64 6.55 -10.99 -3.05
CA GLN A 64 6.32 -9.63 -3.53
C GLN A 64 4.83 -9.34 -3.68
N PHE A 65 4.07 -10.24 -4.31
CA PHE A 65 2.63 -10.05 -4.50
C PHE A 65 1.86 -10.02 -3.17
N ALA A 66 2.21 -10.91 -2.23
CA ALA A 66 1.65 -10.91 -0.89
C ALA A 66 1.95 -9.59 -0.16
N SER A 67 3.16 -9.07 -0.31
CA SER A 67 3.56 -7.77 0.25
C SER A 67 2.73 -6.64 -0.36
N THR A 68 2.65 -6.54 -1.69
CA THR A 68 1.85 -5.51 -2.39
C THR A 68 0.36 -5.58 -2.00
N ARG A 69 -0.24 -6.77 -1.95
CA ARG A 69 -1.61 -6.97 -1.46
C ARG A 69 -1.81 -6.50 -0.03
N LYS A 70 -0.84 -6.80 0.84
CA LYS A 70 -0.84 -6.36 2.23
C LYS A 70 -0.78 -4.84 2.29
N HIS A 71 0.12 -4.20 1.54
CA HIS A 71 0.18 -2.74 1.44
C HIS A 71 -1.14 -2.13 0.96
N GLU A 72 -1.71 -2.64 -0.13
CA GLU A 72 -2.98 -2.15 -0.70
C GLU A 72 -4.14 -2.28 0.31
N LYS A 73 -4.29 -3.44 0.95
CA LYS A 73 -5.34 -3.66 1.96
C LYS A 73 -5.18 -2.71 3.15
N ILE A 74 -3.94 -2.45 3.55
CA ILE A 74 -3.60 -1.58 4.68
C ILE A 74 -3.83 -0.10 4.33
N GLU A 75 -3.52 0.33 3.11
CA GLU A 75 -3.85 1.69 2.65
C GLU A 75 -5.37 1.88 2.60
N LEU A 76 -6.10 0.92 2.03
CA LEU A 76 -7.57 0.95 1.99
C LEU A 76 -8.20 1.02 3.39
N SER A 77 -7.60 0.39 4.41
CA SER A 77 -8.09 0.49 5.79
C SER A 77 -7.84 1.87 6.43
N LEU A 78 -6.82 2.62 6.01
CA LEU A 78 -6.67 4.01 6.45
C LEU A 78 -7.66 4.94 5.74
N PHE A 79 -7.94 4.69 4.47
CA PHE A 79 -8.93 5.46 3.71
C PHE A 79 -10.36 5.30 4.24
N SER A 80 -10.67 4.21 4.96
CA SER A 80 -12.00 4.06 5.57
C SER A 80 -12.18 4.90 6.84
N ILE A 81 -11.11 5.46 7.40
CA ILE A 81 -11.18 6.33 8.58
C ILE A 81 -11.59 7.74 8.14
N ARG A 82 -12.83 8.11 8.46
CA ARG A 82 -13.46 9.39 8.16
C ARG A 82 -14.01 9.99 9.44
N GLN A 83 -13.80 11.29 9.63
CA GLN A 83 -14.45 12.03 10.67
C GLN A 83 -15.95 12.00 10.42
N LYS A 84 -16.74 11.65 11.43
CA LYS A 84 -18.20 11.61 11.35
C LYS A 84 -18.76 13.00 11.63
N GLU A 85 -19.98 13.24 11.18
CA GLU A 85 -20.69 14.48 11.51
C GLU A 85 -20.88 14.59 13.02
N GLY A 86 -20.45 15.72 13.60
CA GLY A 86 -20.47 15.96 15.04
C GLY A 86 -19.38 15.24 15.84
N GLU A 87 -18.51 14.44 15.21
CA GLU A 87 -17.35 13.83 15.89
C GLU A 87 -16.27 14.89 16.15
N PRO A 88 -15.85 15.10 17.42
CA PRO A 88 -14.78 16.03 17.74
C PRO A 88 -13.47 15.65 17.05
N LEU A 89 -12.66 16.63 16.66
CA LEU A 89 -11.37 16.41 16.01
C LEU A 89 -10.46 15.51 16.85
N LYS A 90 -10.56 15.59 18.17
CA LYS A 90 -9.81 14.73 19.11
C LYS A 90 -10.12 13.25 18.93
N GLU A 91 -11.39 12.89 18.79
CA GLU A 91 -11.83 11.49 18.64
C GLU A 91 -11.41 10.94 17.28
N TYR A 92 -11.66 11.72 16.22
CA TYR A 92 -11.19 11.39 14.89
C TYR A 92 -9.68 11.17 14.85
N LEU A 93 -8.90 12.07 15.47
CA LEU A 93 -7.45 11.97 15.53
C LEU A 93 -6.98 10.71 16.27
N GLN A 94 -7.66 10.32 17.37
CA GLN A 94 -7.35 9.09 18.09
C GLN A 94 -7.63 7.84 17.24
N SER A 95 -8.77 7.77 16.57
CA SER A 95 -9.12 6.67 15.68
C SER A 95 -8.14 6.56 14.51
N PHE A 96 -7.80 7.70 13.89
CA PHE A 96 -6.83 7.73 12.81
C PHE A 96 -5.43 7.29 13.27
N ASN A 97 -4.97 7.76 14.43
CA ASN A 97 -3.65 7.40 14.94
C ASN A 97 -3.56 5.91 15.27
N THR A 98 -4.61 5.33 15.86
CA THR A 98 -4.70 3.89 16.12
C THR A 98 -4.57 3.09 14.82
N ALA A 99 -5.34 3.44 13.79
CA ALA A 99 -5.23 2.80 12.49
C ALA A 99 -3.85 3.01 11.84
N ALA A 100 -3.25 4.19 12.00
CA ALA A 100 -1.95 4.53 11.44
C ALA A 100 -0.78 3.74 12.06
N LEU A 101 -0.93 3.21 13.28
CA LEU A 101 0.04 2.30 13.91
C LEU A 101 0.02 0.91 13.26
N GLU A 102 -1.14 0.46 12.79
CA GLU A 102 -1.28 -0.81 12.06
C GLU A 102 -0.72 -0.73 10.63
N VAL A 103 -0.38 0.49 10.19
CA VAL A 103 0.16 0.81 8.86
C VAL A 103 1.56 1.44 8.97
N PRO A 104 2.59 0.69 9.39
CA PRO A 104 3.94 1.25 9.51
C PRO A 104 4.58 1.58 8.16
N LEU A 105 4.07 0.99 7.07
CA LEU A 105 4.65 1.10 5.74
C LEU A 105 4.17 2.31 4.93
N ALA A 106 3.07 2.97 5.32
CA ALA A 106 2.67 4.20 4.66
C ALA A 106 3.60 5.35 5.04
N THR A 107 4.02 6.13 4.04
CA THR A 107 4.86 7.31 4.30
C THR A 107 4.11 8.37 5.09
N GLN A 108 4.85 9.28 5.71
CA GLN A 108 4.27 10.37 6.51
C GLN A 108 3.36 11.26 5.66
N GLU A 109 3.75 11.52 4.42
CA GLU A 109 3.01 12.32 3.44
C GLU A 109 1.70 11.64 3.06
N VAL A 110 1.71 10.33 2.85
CA VAL A 110 0.51 9.53 2.58
C VAL A 110 -0.45 9.60 3.78
N LYS A 111 0.05 9.40 5.00
CA LYS A 111 -0.78 9.49 6.22
C LYS A 111 -1.42 10.86 6.37
N VAL A 112 -0.68 11.95 6.12
CA VAL A 112 -1.23 13.31 6.18
C VAL A 112 -2.28 13.54 5.09
N SER A 113 -2.05 13.07 3.85
CA SER A 113 -3.01 13.19 2.76
C SER A 113 -4.32 12.46 3.07
N ILE A 114 -4.24 11.20 3.54
CA ILE A 114 -5.42 10.40 3.88
C ILE A 114 -6.20 11.03 5.05
N PHE A 115 -5.48 11.52 6.07
CA PHE A 115 -6.10 12.25 7.18
C PHE A 115 -6.88 13.47 6.68
N ALA A 116 -6.27 14.31 5.86
CA ALA A 116 -6.92 15.51 5.34
C ALA A 116 -8.15 15.19 4.47
N GLN A 117 -8.12 14.09 3.71
CA GLN A 117 -9.26 13.64 2.91
C GLN A 117 -10.43 13.11 3.75
N GLY A 118 -10.17 12.66 4.98
CA GLY A 118 -11.20 12.18 5.88
C GLY A 118 -11.72 13.20 6.86
N LEU A 119 -11.21 14.44 6.82
CA LEU A 119 -11.48 15.48 7.78
C LEU A 119 -12.77 16.24 7.43
N LEU A 120 -13.65 16.45 8.42
CA LEU A 120 -14.85 17.29 8.31
C LEU A 120 -14.76 18.61 9.09
N ASP A 121 -13.83 18.71 10.05
CA ASP A 121 -13.53 19.99 10.73
C ASP A 121 -13.05 21.02 9.71
N GLU A 122 -13.92 21.95 9.34
CA GLU A 122 -13.65 22.94 8.31
C GLU A 122 -12.52 23.89 8.68
N ASP A 123 -12.41 24.29 9.94
CA ASP A 123 -11.42 25.27 10.39
C ASP A 123 -10.02 24.67 10.38
N PHE A 124 -9.91 23.41 10.80
CA PHE A 124 -8.68 22.66 10.71
C PHE A 124 -8.35 22.31 9.24
N PHE A 125 -9.34 21.92 8.43
CA PHE A 125 -9.14 21.67 7.00
C PHE A 125 -8.60 22.91 6.28
N LYS A 126 -9.22 24.08 6.49
CA LYS A 126 -8.77 25.38 5.95
C LYS A 126 -7.33 25.68 6.38
N SER A 127 -6.95 25.33 7.62
CA SER A 127 -5.58 25.46 8.12
C SER A 127 -4.58 24.60 7.35
N LEU A 128 -4.93 23.34 7.08
CA LEU A 128 -4.11 22.40 6.33
C LEU A 128 -4.00 22.82 4.86
N ALA A 129 -5.09 23.29 4.25
CA ALA A 129 -5.09 23.80 2.88
C ALA A 129 -4.18 25.03 2.71
N LYS A 130 -4.20 25.96 3.67
CA LYS A 130 -3.33 27.15 3.66
C LYS A 130 -1.85 26.82 3.87
N LYS A 131 -1.56 25.83 4.72
CA LYS A 131 -0.18 25.41 5.02
C LYS A 131 -0.11 23.90 5.13
N PRO A 132 0.14 23.18 4.02
CA PRO A 132 0.21 21.72 4.04
C PRO A 132 1.23 21.24 5.08
N ALA A 133 0.86 20.20 5.82
CA ALA A 133 1.81 19.46 6.64
C ALA A 133 2.41 18.33 5.77
N THR A 134 3.72 18.14 5.84
CA THR A 134 4.41 17.04 5.15
C THR A 134 4.83 15.93 6.11
N LYS A 135 4.88 16.24 7.41
CA LYS A 135 5.20 15.29 8.49
C LYS A 135 4.00 15.11 9.40
N PHE A 136 3.78 13.88 9.87
CA PHE A 136 2.67 13.58 10.76
C PHE A 136 2.80 14.31 12.11
N ASP A 137 4.00 14.45 12.68
CA ASP A 137 4.19 15.21 13.93
C ASP A 137 3.75 16.67 13.81
N ALA A 138 3.99 17.29 12.64
CA ALA A 138 3.55 18.67 12.38
C ALA A 138 2.02 18.78 12.25
N LEU A 139 1.36 17.73 11.76
CA LEU A 139 -0.10 17.59 11.77
C LEU A 139 -0.59 17.51 13.22
N LEU A 140 -0.03 16.61 14.03
CA LEU A 140 -0.41 16.38 15.45
C LEU A 140 -0.27 17.66 16.29
N ALA A 141 0.88 18.33 16.19
CA ALA A 141 1.13 19.58 16.91
C ALA A 141 0.16 20.69 16.51
N ARG A 142 -0.33 20.68 15.27
CA ARG A 142 -1.33 21.63 14.81
C ARG A 142 -2.72 21.24 15.29
N ALA A 143 -3.11 19.97 15.15
CA ALA A 143 -4.40 19.47 15.61
C ALA A 143 -4.63 19.77 17.10
N ALA A 144 -3.58 19.61 17.93
CA ALA A 144 -3.64 19.96 19.36
C ALA A 144 -4.08 21.41 19.62
N LYS A 145 -3.72 22.37 18.75
CA LYS A 145 -4.14 23.78 18.88
C LYS A 145 -5.63 23.99 18.57
N TYR A 146 -6.22 23.12 17.74
CA TYR A 146 -7.63 23.18 17.36
C TYR A 146 -8.49 22.42 18.37
N ILE A 147 -8.04 21.24 18.81
CA ILE A 147 -8.68 20.47 19.88
C ILE A 147 -8.84 21.29 21.16
N ASN A 148 -7.82 22.08 21.54
CA ASN A 148 -7.90 22.95 22.72
C ASN A 148 -8.92 24.11 22.58
N LYS A 149 -9.44 24.37 21.37
CA LYS A 149 -10.49 25.35 21.10
C LYS A 149 -11.88 24.72 21.08
N GLU A 150 -12.00 23.44 20.75
CA GLU A 150 -13.29 22.72 20.71
C GLU A 150 -13.94 22.58 22.09
N GLY A 151 -13.13 22.53 23.16
CA GLY A 151 -13.61 22.39 24.55
C GLY A 151 -13.89 23.71 25.28
N LYS A 152 -14.08 24.81 24.56
CA LYS A 152 -14.44 26.14 25.11
C LYS A 152 -15.82 26.54 24.64
#